data_AF-A0A7K2X9F8-F1
#
_entry.id   AF-A0A7K2X9F8-F1
#
_cell.length_a   1.000
_cell.length_b   1.000
_cell.length_c   1.000
_cell.angle_alpha   90.00
_cell.angle_beta   90.00
_cell.angle_gamma   90.00
#
_symmetry.space_group_name_H-M   'P 1'
#
loop_
_entity.id
_entity.type
_entity.pdbx_description
1 polymer ?
#
loop_
_entity_poly.entity_id
_entity_poly.type
_entity_poly.pdbx_seq_one_letter_code
_entity_poly.pdbx_strand_id
1 'polypeptide(L)'
;APVPAANGHLPGGRPGRALEAALTEWVAAALELDAAELEADRPLQEQGLDSMLAVSLAQDIRARLGVDIPVTLVLEVGTVDRLAR
;
A
#
# COMPACT_ATOMS: atom_id res chain seq x y z
N ALA A 1 -28.90 -29.97 -7.15
CA ALA A 1 -28.20 -28.89 -7.85
C ALA A 1 -27.50 -28.03 -6.82
N PRO A 2 -26.23 -27.65 -7.00
CA PRO A 2 -25.46 -27.02 -5.93
C PRO A 2 -25.77 -25.52 -5.84
N VAL A 3 -25.98 -25.07 -4.61
CA VAL A 3 -25.53 -23.74 -4.15
C VAL A 3 -24.13 -23.94 -3.53
N PRO A 4 -23.24 -22.95 -3.61
CA PRO A 4 -23.17 -22.07 -2.45
C PRO A 4 -22.95 -20.59 -2.80
N ALA A 5 -23.68 -19.74 -2.07
CA ALA A 5 -23.32 -18.35 -1.88
C ALA A 5 -21.93 -18.29 -1.23
N ALA A 6 -21.00 -17.59 -1.88
CA ALA A 6 -19.69 -17.29 -1.34
C ALA A 6 -19.81 -16.17 -0.30
N ASN A 7 -20.22 -16.55 0.92
CA ASN A 7 -19.92 -15.76 2.11
C ASN A 7 -18.59 -16.23 2.68
N GLY A 8 -17.61 -15.33 2.77
CA GLY A 8 -16.39 -15.56 3.56
C GLY A 8 -15.13 -14.99 2.95
N HIS A 9 -14.98 -13.67 2.95
CA HIS A 9 -13.65 -13.05 2.94
C HIS A 9 -13.61 -11.91 3.95
N LEU A 10 -13.70 -12.27 5.22
CA LEU A 10 -12.96 -11.51 6.23
C LEU A 10 -11.61 -12.24 6.35
N PRO A 11 -10.58 -11.84 5.60
CA PRO A 11 -9.26 -12.41 5.82
C PRO A 11 -8.82 -11.99 7.21
N GLY A 12 -8.84 -12.94 8.15
CA GLY A 12 -8.13 -12.88 9.42
C GLY A 12 -6.62 -12.93 9.20
N GLY A 13 -6.11 -12.08 8.30
CA GLY A 13 -4.69 -11.89 8.08
C GLY A 13 -4.09 -11.22 9.30
N ARG A 14 -2.83 -11.57 9.62
CA ARG A 14 -2.03 -10.80 10.58
C ARG A 14 -2.15 -9.31 10.20
N PRO A 15 -2.30 -8.37 11.16
CA PRO A 15 -2.51 -6.96 10.87
C PRO A 15 -1.57 -6.40 9.79
N GLY A 16 -0.30 -6.83 9.79
CA GLY A 16 0.69 -6.45 8.77
C GLY A 16 0.35 -6.89 7.34
N ARG A 17 -0.23 -8.07 7.12
CA ARG A 17 -0.63 -8.55 5.77
C ARG A 17 -1.80 -7.75 5.19
N ALA A 18 -2.73 -7.32 6.04
CA ALA A 18 -3.85 -6.49 5.61
C ALA A 18 -3.38 -5.05 5.30
N LEU A 19 -2.44 -4.54 6.11
CA LEU A 19 -1.82 -3.25 5.88
C LEU A 19 -0.97 -3.23 4.60
N GLU A 20 -0.16 -4.27 4.39
CA GLU A 20 0.65 -4.46 3.18
C GLU A 20 -0.23 -4.43 1.93
N ALA A 21 -1.31 -5.22 1.89
CA ALA A 21 -2.25 -5.22 0.77
C ALA A 21 -2.89 -3.84 0.55
N ALA A 22 -3.31 -3.15 1.62
CA ALA A 22 -3.90 -1.82 1.51
C ALA A 22 -2.90 -0.79 0.97
N LEU A 23 -1.65 -0.83 1.43
CA LEU A 23 -0.58 0.04 0.94
C LEU A 23 -0.22 -0.26 -0.52
N THR A 24 -0.16 -1.53 -0.93
CA THR A 24 0.01 -1.92 -2.34
C THR A 24 -1.06 -1.28 -3.21
N GLU A 25 -2.33 -1.40 -2.83
CA GLU A 25 -3.44 -0.83 -3.59
C GLU A 25 -3.36 0.70 -3.69
N TRP A 26 -3.01 1.40 -2.60
CA TRP A 26 -2.90 2.86 -2.61
C TRP A 26 -1.73 3.34 -3.45
N VAL A 27 -0.60 2.64 -3.39
CA VAL A 27 0.59 2.96 -4.17
C VAL A 27 0.36 2.66 -5.65
N ALA A 28 -0.21 1.50 -5.99
CA ALA A 28 -0.52 1.13 -7.36
C ALA A 28 -1.50 2.15 -7.99
N ALA A 29 -2.55 2.54 -7.26
CA ALA A 29 -3.46 3.59 -7.70
C ALA A 29 -2.77 4.95 -7.88
N ALA A 30 -1.82 5.31 -7.00
CA ALA A 30 -1.06 6.56 -7.11
C ALA A 30 -0.10 6.57 -8.31
N LEU A 31 0.44 5.41 -8.68
CA LEU A 31 1.36 5.24 -9.81
C LEU A 31 0.65 4.92 -11.13
N GLU A 32 -0.68 4.80 -11.12
CA GLU A 32 -1.48 4.34 -12.26
C GLU A 32 -1.02 2.96 -12.78
N LEU A 33 -0.59 2.09 -11.86
CA LEU A 33 -0.14 0.72 -12.12
C LEU A 33 -1.17 -0.30 -11.62
N ASP A 34 -1.15 -1.51 -12.17
CA ASP A 34 -1.84 -2.63 -11.56
C ASP A 34 -1.11 -3.04 -10.26
N ALA A 35 -1.88 -3.40 -9.22
CA ALA A 35 -1.32 -3.87 -7.94
C ALA A 35 -0.43 -5.13 -8.11
N ALA A 36 -0.64 -5.90 -9.18
CA ALA A 36 0.17 -7.05 -9.54
C ALA A 36 1.51 -6.69 -10.21
N GLU A 37 1.63 -5.49 -10.76
CA GLU A 37 2.88 -4.97 -11.36
C GLU A 37 3.76 -4.26 -10.35
N LEU A 38 3.19 -3.89 -9.19
CA LEU A 38 3.93 -3.23 -8.11
C LEU A 38 4.85 -4.22 -7.38
N GLU A 39 6.12 -3.89 -7.32
CA GLU A 39 7.15 -4.63 -6.57
C GLU A 39 7.23 -4.07 -5.14
N ALA A 40 6.62 -4.78 -4.18
CA ALA A 40 6.50 -4.33 -2.78
C ALA A 40 7.84 -4.22 -2.03
N ASP A 41 8.86 -4.95 -2.49
CA ASP A 41 10.22 -4.99 -1.97
C ASP A 41 11.18 -4.02 -2.69
N ARG A 42 10.71 -3.32 -3.72
CA ARG A 42 11.51 -2.38 -4.51
C ARG A 42 11.24 -0.93 -4.10
N PRO A 43 12.24 -0.04 -4.16
CA PRO A 43 12.04 1.39 -3.89
C PRO A 43 10.94 1.98 -4.77
N LEU A 44 9.99 2.70 -4.18
CA LEU A 44 8.85 3.26 -4.91
C LEU A 44 9.27 4.28 -5.97
N GLN A 45 10.39 4.99 -5.77
CA GLN A 45 10.91 5.95 -6.76
C GLN A 45 11.37 5.29 -8.04
N GLU A 46 11.94 4.08 -7.94
CA GLU A 46 12.34 3.31 -9.12
C GLU A 46 11.12 2.85 -9.94
N GLN A 47 9.94 2.84 -9.32
CA GLN A 47 8.66 2.46 -9.91
C GLN A 47 7.84 3.68 -10.36
N GLY A 48 8.34 4.90 -10.19
CA GLY A 48 7.69 6.14 -10.65
C GLY A 48 7.17 7.08 -9.55
N LEU A 49 7.41 6.78 -8.27
CA LEU A 49 6.99 7.67 -7.19
C LEU A 49 7.77 8.98 -7.22
N ASP A 50 7.05 10.09 -7.34
CA ASP A 50 7.58 11.45 -7.22
C ASP A 50 7.18 12.12 -5.89
N SER A 51 7.67 13.35 -5.67
CA SER A 51 7.39 14.12 -4.45
C SER A 51 5.90 14.40 -4.22
N MET A 52 5.13 14.65 -5.28
CA MET A 52 3.70 14.94 -5.17
C MET A 52 2.94 13.68 -4.76
N LEU A 53 3.24 12.54 -5.39
CA LEU A 53 2.66 11.24 -5.04
C LEU A 53 3.06 10.81 -3.63
N ALA A 54 4.31 11.03 -3.22
CA ALA A 54 4.76 10.71 -1.87
C ALA A 54 4.06 11.54 -0.79
N VAL A 55 3.83 12.84 -1.03
CA VAL A 55 3.02 13.69 -0.14
C VAL A 55 1.60 13.15 -0.04
N SER A 56 0.98 12.83 -1.18
CA SER A 56 -0.38 12.28 -1.22
C SER A 56 -0.48 10.99 -0.41
N LEU A 57 0.44 10.05 -0.64
CA LEU A 57 0.50 8.79 0.08
C LEU A 57 0.69 8.97 1.58
N ALA A 58 1.57 9.88 2.01
CA ALA A 58 1.78 10.19 3.42
C ALA A 58 0.52 10.77 4.08
N GLN A 59 -0.21 11.66 3.38
CA GLN A 59 -1.48 12.19 3.87
C GLN A 59 -2.56 11.10 3.98
N ASP A 60 -2.62 10.21 2.99
CA ASP A 60 -3.56 9.09 2.96
C ASP A 60 -3.31 8.08 4.09
N ILE A 61 -2.04 7.74 4.34
CA ILE A 61 -1.63 6.90 5.46
C ILE A 61 -2.02 7.56 6.78
N ARG A 62 -1.73 8.86 6.93
CA ARG A 62 -2.10 9.62 8.13
C ARG A 62 -3.60 9.67 8.35
N ALA A 63 -4.38 9.88 7.31
CA ALA A 63 -5.84 9.94 7.40
C ALA A 63 -6.47 8.60 7.79
N ARG A 64 -5.92 7.48 7.29
CA ARG A 64 -6.49 6.15 7.49
C ARG A 64 -5.96 5.42 8.73
N LEU A 65 -4.69 5.63 9.08
CA LEU A 65 -4.01 4.94 10.17
C LEU A 65 -3.71 5.85 11.38
N GLY A 66 -3.83 7.16 11.22
CA GLY A 66 -3.47 8.12 12.28
C GLY A 66 -1.96 8.25 12.51
N VAL A 67 -1.13 7.72 11.60
CA VAL A 67 0.33 7.72 11.68
C VAL A 67 0.91 8.82 10.81
N ASP A 68 1.78 9.65 11.37
CA ASP A 68 2.53 10.64 10.60
C ASP A 68 3.83 10.01 10.07
N ILE A 69 3.92 9.88 8.75
CA ILE A 69 5.12 9.37 8.08
C ILE A 69 5.80 10.54 7.36
N PRO A 70 7.07 10.84 7.67
CA PRO A 70 7.86 11.82 6.92
C PRO A 70 7.88 11.48 5.43
N VAL A 71 7.51 12.45 4.59
CA VAL A 71 7.55 12.32 3.13
C VAL A 71 8.95 11.94 2.64
N THR A 72 10.00 12.42 3.30
CA THR A 72 11.39 12.04 2.99
C THR A 72 11.64 10.55 3.21
N LEU A 73 11.02 9.91 4.21
CA LEU A 73 11.15 8.46 4.38
C LEU A 73 10.42 7.68 3.29
N VAL A 74 9.23 8.14 2.88
CA VAL A 74 8.50 7.58 1.73
C VAL A 74 9.34 7.71 0.46
N LEU A 75 10.04 8.84 0.31
CA LEU A 75 10.90 9.16 -0.84
C LEU A 75 12.32 8.63 -0.77
N GLU A 76 12.88 8.17 0.35
CA GLU A 76 14.29 7.72 0.37
C GLU A 76 14.41 6.21 0.48
N VAL A 77 13.47 5.59 1.20
CA VAL A 77 13.53 4.19 1.59
C VAL A 77 12.13 3.56 1.62
N GLY A 78 11.14 4.22 1.03
CA GLY A 78 9.77 3.72 0.96
C GLY A 78 9.73 2.49 0.08
N THR A 79 9.50 1.34 0.68
CA THR A 79 8.98 0.14 0.03
C THR A 79 7.66 -0.21 0.73
N VAL A 80 6.76 -0.92 0.05
CA VAL A 80 5.49 -1.32 0.66
C VAL A 80 5.72 -2.26 1.86
N ASP A 81 6.65 -3.22 1.76
CA ASP A 81 7.00 -4.11 2.89
C ASP A 81 7.47 -3.30 4.11
N ARG A 82 8.30 -2.27 3.90
CA ARG A 82 8.84 -1.47 5.00
C ARG A 82 7.79 -0.57 5.63
N LEU A 83 6.86 -0.04 4.84
CA LEU A 83 5.74 0.78 5.33
C LEU A 83 4.67 -0.05 6.06
N ALA A 84 4.60 -1.36 5.78
CA ALA A 84 3.64 -2.28 6.39
C ALA A 84 4.10 -2.93 7.72
N ARG A 85 5.33 -2.67 8.15
CA ARG A 85 5.96 -3.23 9.35
C ARG A 85 5.93 -2.28 10.54
#